data_AF-A0A7C1BT99-F1
#
_entry.id   AF-A0A7C1BT99-F1
#
_cell.length_a   1.000
_cell.length_b   1.000
_cell.length_c   1.000
_cell.angle_alpha   90.00
_cell.angle_beta   90.00
_cell.angle_gamma   90.00
#
_symmetry.space_group_name_H-M   'P 1'
#
loop_
_entity.id
_entity.type
_entity.pdbx_description
1 polymer ?
#
loop_
_entity_poly.entity_id
_entity_poly.type
_entity_poly.pdbx_seq_one_letter_code
_entity_poly.pdbx_strand_id
1 'polypeptide(L)'
;DIFATGTQLFADFREGGLAGVKALKDALAGGRLRVKIFGRPAGEGKESGEGKESGEGKESGEGKEREEDLNRLLEAVDGVGVSSVADCPLGELELLAEAARERGKMFALHAGERNAADIKGALELEPDFLVHLTKAEPQDFRRMQDRGVAAVVCVRSNLVTGAGLPPLPQMLEAGLTVGLGTDNVMLNSPNLFSEMEFVSKIFRLDAREVLKMSTLGSAKVLGEEKFVGSIEAGKRANLVVVRDDTPNMRGVRVRDAVKGVVRRATRNDIAAVIYEGEVVSKI
;
A
#
# COMPACT_ATOMS: atom_id res chain seq x y z
N ASP A 1 4.22 -10.44 13.68
CA ASP A 1 3.54 -9.32 14.33
C ASP A 1 4.06 -8.02 13.72
N ILE A 2 3.19 -7.35 12.95
CA ILE A 2 3.51 -6.10 12.25
C ILE A 2 3.49 -4.88 13.18
N PHE A 3 2.75 -4.99 14.28
CA PHE A 3 2.70 -3.93 15.27
C PHE A 3 3.99 -3.86 16.07
N ALA A 4 4.59 -5.02 16.35
CA ALA A 4 5.88 -5.11 17.02
C ALA A 4 7.05 -4.54 16.19
N THR A 5 6.87 -4.27 14.90
CA THR A 5 7.85 -3.55 14.06
C THR A 5 7.57 -2.05 13.97
N GLY A 6 6.60 -1.54 14.74
CA GLY A 6 6.21 -0.13 14.78
C GLY A 6 5.19 0.28 13.71
N THR A 7 4.69 -0.64 12.90
CA THR A 7 3.64 -0.34 11.90
C THR A 7 2.30 -0.15 12.60
N GLN A 8 1.67 1.01 12.40
CA GLN A 8 0.40 1.39 13.05
C GLN A 8 -0.73 1.73 12.06
N LEU A 9 -0.40 1.85 10.77
CA LEU A 9 -1.31 1.96 9.64
C LEU A 9 -0.79 1.05 8.53
N PHE A 10 -1.66 0.21 7.96
CA PHE A 10 -1.33 -0.55 6.76
C PHE A 10 -2.53 -0.63 5.81
N ALA A 11 -2.24 -0.89 4.54
CA ALA A 11 -3.24 -1.20 3.54
C ALA A 11 -3.14 -2.68 3.15
N ASP A 12 -4.27 -3.32 2.93
CA ASP A 12 -4.36 -4.74 2.60
C ASP A 12 -5.19 -4.91 1.32
N PHE A 13 -4.57 -5.44 0.28
CA PHE A 13 -5.24 -5.83 -0.96
C PHE A 13 -5.86 -7.21 -0.72
N ARG A 14 -7.13 -7.21 -0.32
CA ARG A 14 -7.82 -8.39 0.19
C ARG A 14 -8.54 -9.14 -0.91
N GLU A 15 -8.06 -10.34 -1.19
CA GLU A 15 -8.73 -11.30 -2.06
C GLU A 15 -9.85 -12.07 -1.33
N GLY A 16 -10.64 -12.82 -2.10
CA GLY A 16 -11.70 -13.70 -1.57
C GLY A 16 -13.02 -12.99 -1.27
N GLY A 17 -13.23 -11.79 -1.84
CA GLY A 17 -14.47 -11.02 -1.68
C GLY A 17 -14.84 -10.77 -0.22
N LEU A 18 -16.14 -10.78 0.07
CA LEU A 18 -16.68 -10.54 1.41
C LEU A 18 -16.15 -11.53 2.46
N ALA A 19 -15.93 -12.79 2.09
CA ALA A 19 -15.41 -13.80 3.02
C ALA A 19 -13.97 -13.46 3.44
N GLY A 20 -13.13 -13.04 2.49
CA GLY A 20 -11.77 -12.58 2.77
C GLY A 20 -11.72 -11.32 3.61
N VAL A 21 -12.58 -10.34 3.31
CA VAL A 21 -12.73 -9.11 4.10
C VAL A 21 -13.16 -9.43 5.54
N LYS A 22 -14.13 -10.33 5.72
CA LYS A 22 -14.57 -10.79 7.04
C LYS A 22 -13.43 -11.46 7.80
N ALA A 23 -12.70 -12.38 7.16
CA ALA A 23 -11.58 -13.07 7.80
C ALA A 23 -10.49 -12.09 8.27
N LEU A 24 -10.19 -11.05 7.48
CA LEU A 24 -9.27 -9.99 7.89
C LEU A 24 -9.81 -9.21 9.10
N LYS A 25 -11.09 -8.80 9.07
CA LYS A 25 -11.71 -8.08 10.20
C LYS A 25 -11.73 -8.92 11.47
N ASP A 26 -12.01 -10.22 11.37
CA ASP A 26 -11.99 -11.15 12.50
C ASP A 26 -10.57 -11.29 13.07
N ALA A 27 -9.54 -11.38 12.21
CA ALA A 27 -8.15 -11.44 12.63
C ALA A 27 -7.66 -10.13 13.30
N LEU A 28 -8.26 -8.99 12.93
CA LEU A 28 -7.99 -7.68 13.52
C LEU A 28 -8.89 -7.37 14.73
N ALA A 29 -9.86 -8.23 15.07
CA ALA A 29 -10.77 -8.00 16.18
C ALA A 29 -9.98 -7.92 17.50
N GLY A 30 -10.05 -6.77 18.17
CA GLY A 30 -9.27 -6.48 19.38
C GLY A 30 -7.82 -6.03 19.12
N GLY A 31 -7.41 -5.92 17.86
CA GLY A 31 -6.11 -5.39 17.46
C GLY A 31 -6.04 -3.86 17.58
N ARG A 32 -4.85 -3.35 17.93
CA ARG A 32 -4.56 -1.91 18.02
C ARG A 32 -3.86 -1.42 16.76
N LEU A 33 -4.50 -1.57 15.62
CA LEU A 33 -3.90 -1.30 14.31
C LEU A 33 -4.94 -0.72 13.37
N ARG A 34 -4.59 0.39 12.70
CA ARG A 34 -5.44 0.97 11.66
C ARG A 34 -5.18 0.24 10.35
N VAL A 35 -6.25 -0.19 9.68
CA VAL A 35 -6.19 -0.85 8.39
C VAL A 35 -7.00 -0.07 7.36
N LYS A 36 -6.51 -0.04 6.12
CA LYS A 36 -7.30 0.27 4.93
C LYS A 36 -7.49 -1.01 4.13
N ILE A 37 -8.73 -1.47 4.03
CA ILE A 37 -9.05 -2.71 3.31
C ILE A 37 -9.39 -2.35 1.87
N PHE A 38 -8.57 -2.82 0.93
CA PHE A 38 -8.79 -2.72 -0.50
C PHE A 38 -9.31 -4.07 -1.00
N GLY A 39 -10.64 -4.23 -1.03
CA GLY A 39 -11.25 -5.51 -1.38
C GLY A 39 -11.34 -5.71 -2.88
N ARG A 40 -11.21 -6.98 -3.31
CA ARG A 40 -11.46 -7.40 -4.69
C ARG A 40 -12.76 -8.20 -4.81
N PRO A 41 -13.60 -7.97 -5.83
CA PRO A 41 -14.76 -8.81 -6.11
C PRO A 41 -14.39 -10.30 -6.21
N ALA A 42 -15.29 -11.17 -5.76
CA ALA A 42 -15.09 -12.61 -5.87
C ALA A 42 -15.09 -13.04 -7.34
N GLY A 43 -14.06 -13.75 -7.79
CA GLY A 43 -13.96 -14.27 -9.16
C GLY A 43 -13.02 -13.50 -10.09
N GLU A 44 -12.58 -12.29 -9.72
CA GLU A 44 -11.48 -11.62 -10.43
C GLU A 44 -10.14 -12.34 -10.14
N GLY A 45 -9.44 -12.73 -11.21
CA GLY A 45 -8.13 -13.40 -11.14
C GLY A 45 -8.14 -14.93 -11.15
N LYS A 46 -9.21 -15.60 -11.61
CA LYS A 46 -9.08 -17.00 -12.00
C LYS A 46 -8.21 -17.09 -13.25
N GLU A 47 -6.98 -17.58 -13.09
CA GLU A 47 -6.12 -17.98 -14.20
C GLU A 47 -6.91 -18.82 -15.20
N SER A 48 -6.67 -18.53 -16.49
CA SER A 48 -7.11 -19.32 -17.63
C SER A 48 -6.54 -20.74 -17.52
N GLY A 49 -7.29 -21.61 -16.86
CA GLY A 49 -7.04 -23.03 -16.73
C GLY A 49 -8.37 -23.77 -16.84
N GLU A 50 -8.52 -24.45 -17.97
CA GLU A 50 -9.60 -25.38 -18.34
C GLU A 50 -10.95 -24.75 -18.70
N GLY A 51 -11.28 -24.90 -19.99
CA GLY A 51 -12.51 -24.43 -20.60
C GLY A 51 -13.75 -24.93 -19.89
N LYS A 52 -14.71 -24.02 -19.75
CA LYS A 52 -16.12 -24.39 -19.72
C LYS A 52 -16.80 -23.77 -20.92
N GLU A 53 -17.34 -24.67 -21.72
CA GLU A 53 -18.16 -24.42 -22.88
C GLU A 53 -19.29 -23.44 -22.56
N SER A 54 -19.57 -22.62 -23.56
CA SER A 54 -20.72 -21.75 -23.71
C SER A 54 -22.03 -22.49 -23.36
N GLY A 55 -22.61 -22.12 -22.22
CA GLY A 55 -24.02 -22.37 -21.91
C GLY A 55 -24.78 -21.06 -22.06
N GLU A 56 -25.46 -20.90 -23.19
CA GLU A 56 -26.39 -19.79 -23.44
C GLU A 56 -27.55 -19.81 -22.44
N GLY A 57 -27.88 -18.63 -21.88
CA GLY A 57 -29.19 -18.34 -21.30
C GLY A 57 -29.26 -18.30 -19.77
N LYS A 58 -28.84 -17.18 -19.15
CA LYS A 58 -29.29 -16.72 -17.81
C LYS A 58 -28.93 -15.26 -17.47
N GLU A 59 -28.97 -14.35 -18.44
CA GLU A 59 -28.39 -12.99 -18.29
C GLU A 59 -29.11 -12.03 -17.33
N SER A 60 -30.35 -12.28 -16.89
CA SER A 60 -31.09 -11.30 -16.07
C SER A 60 -30.98 -11.49 -14.54
N GLY A 61 -30.54 -12.66 -14.08
CA GLY A 61 -30.38 -12.97 -12.65
C GLY A 61 -28.94 -12.82 -12.15
N GLU A 62 -27.97 -13.30 -12.93
CA GLU A 62 -26.55 -13.29 -12.55
C GLU A 62 -25.98 -11.87 -12.46
N GLY A 63 -26.44 -10.95 -13.32
CA GLY A 63 -26.02 -9.55 -13.27
C GLY A 63 -26.48 -8.83 -11.99
N LYS A 64 -27.70 -9.10 -11.53
CA LYS A 64 -28.25 -8.52 -10.30
C LYS A 64 -27.57 -9.07 -9.05
N GLU A 65 -27.33 -10.37 -8.99
CA GLU A 65 -26.59 -10.99 -7.88
C GLU A 65 -25.15 -10.46 -7.81
N ARG A 66 -24.48 -10.30 -8.96
CA ARG A 66 -23.12 -9.73 -9.03
C ARG A 66 -23.08 -8.26 -8.59
N GLU A 67 -24.10 -7.48 -8.95
CA GLU A 67 -24.25 -6.09 -8.52
C GLU A 67 -24.52 -5.98 -7.01
N GLU A 68 -25.41 -6.81 -6.46
CA GLU A 68 -25.68 -6.88 -5.02
C GLU A 68 -24.43 -7.26 -4.22
N ASP A 69 -23.66 -8.24 -4.69
CA ASP A 69 -22.42 -8.65 -4.03
C ASP A 69 -21.34 -7.57 -4.10
N LEU A 70 -21.22 -6.85 -5.22
CA LEU A 70 -20.34 -5.70 -5.33
C LEU A 70 -20.74 -4.58 -4.36
N ASN A 71 -22.04 -4.29 -4.26
CA ASN A 71 -22.56 -3.28 -3.35
C ASN A 71 -22.20 -3.60 -1.89
N ARG A 72 -22.45 -4.85 -1.48
CA ARG A 72 -22.09 -5.35 -0.14
C ARG A 72 -20.59 -5.31 0.10
N LEU A 73 -19.77 -5.62 -0.90
CA LEU A 73 -18.31 -5.52 -0.79
C LEU A 73 -17.89 -4.07 -0.53
N LEU A 74 -18.38 -3.12 -1.34
CA LEU A 74 -18.02 -1.70 -1.24
C LEU A 74 -18.46 -1.09 0.09
N GLU A 75 -19.57 -1.55 0.68
CA GLU A 75 -19.97 -1.18 2.04
C GLU A 75 -18.97 -1.67 3.11
N ALA A 76 -18.34 -2.83 2.87
CA ALA A 76 -17.46 -3.48 3.83
C ALA A 76 -15.99 -3.03 3.78
N VAL A 77 -15.56 -2.27 2.77
CA VAL A 77 -14.15 -1.93 2.49
C VAL A 77 -13.90 -0.43 2.47
N ASP A 78 -12.62 -0.03 2.55
CA ASP A 78 -12.19 1.37 2.41
C ASP A 78 -11.95 1.74 0.95
N GLY A 79 -11.59 0.75 0.13
CA GLY A 79 -11.33 0.91 -1.29
C GLY A 79 -11.40 -0.41 -2.04
N VAL A 80 -11.15 -0.32 -3.34
CA VAL A 80 -11.01 -1.46 -4.25
C VAL A 80 -9.54 -1.60 -4.63
N GLY A 81 -9.03 -2.83 -4.52
CA GLY A 81 -7.67 -3.19 -4.89
C GLY A 81 -7.67 -4.19 -6.03
N VAL A 82 -7.13 -3.82 -7.18
CA VAL A 82 -7.04 -4.68 -8.37
C VAL A 82 -5.60 -5.16 -8.55
N SER A 83 -5.43 -6.39 -9.05
CA SER A 83 -4.10 -6.93 -9.36
C SER A 83 -3.46 -6.13 -10.50
N SER A 84 -3.92 -6.28 -11.74
CA SER A 84 -3.47 -5.47 -12.88
C SER A 84 -4.61 -5.28 -13.89
N VAL A 85 -4.52 -4.27 -14.76
CA VAL A 85 -5.39 -4.16 -15.94
C VAL A 85 -5.22 -5.30 -16.94
N ALA A 86 -4.17 -6.14 -16.77
CA ALA A 86 -3.98 -7.35 -17.56
C ALA A 86 -4.88 -8.52 -17.13
N ASP A 87 -5.44 -8.49 -15.92
CA ASP A 87 -6.13 -9.64 -15.32
C ASP A 87 -7.65 -9.63 -15.53
N CYS A 88 -8.21 -8.52 -16.04
CA CYS A 88 -9.64 -8.30 -16.21
C CYS A 88 -9.90 -7.41 -17.44
N PRO A 89 -11.01 -7.58 -18.19
CA PRO A 89 -11.37 -6.67 -19.26
C PRO A 89 -11.48 -5.23 -18.78
N LEU A 90 -10.92 -4.28 -19.54
CA LEU A 90 -10.85 -2.87 -19.14
C LEU A 90 -12.23 -2.29 -18.80
N GLY A 91 -13.28 -2.64 -19.56
CA GLY A 91 -14.64 -2.19 -19.29
C GLY A 91 -15.21 -2.66 -17.94
N GLU A 92 -14.82 -3.85 -17.46
CA GLU A 92 -15.22 -4.29 -16.12
C GLU A 92 -14.49 -3.49 -15.04
N LEU A 93 -13.22 -3.15 -15.27
CA LEU A 93 -12.45 -2.31 -14.35
C LEU A 93 -12.93 -0.86 -14.32
N GLU A 94 -13.36 -0.32 -15.47
CA GLU A 94 -13.99 1.01 -15.56
C GLU A 94 -15.25 1.07 -14.72
N LEU A 95 -16.14 0.07 -14.84
CA LEU A 95 -17.36 -0.03 -14.03
C LEU A 95 -17.03 -0.14 -12.52
N LEU A 96 -16.00 -0.92 -12.18
CA LEU A 96 -15.58 -1.08 -10.79
C LEU A 96 -14.97 0.20 -10.20
N ALA A 97 -14.15 0.91 -10.97
CA ALA A 97 -13.57 2.20 -10.58
C ALA A 97 -14.66 3.26 -10.42
N GLU A 98 -15.63 3.31 -11.32
CA GLU A 98 -16.80 4.20 -11.22
C GLU A 98 -17.64 3.89 -9.98
N ALA A 99 -17.97 2.61 -9.75
CA ALA A 99 -18.74 2.17 -8.58
C ALA A 99 -18.04 2.47 -7.24
N ALA A 100 -16.70 2.42 -7.21
CA ALA A 100 -15.91 2.84 -6.05
C ALA A 100 -16.00 4.35 -5.84
N ARG A 101 -15.81 5.14 -6.91
CA ARG A 101 -15.83 6.61 -6.89
C ARG A 101 -17.18 7.17 -6.45
N GLU A 102 -18.28 6.63 -6.97
CA GLU A 102 -19.65 7.02 -6.59
C GLU A 102 -19.93 6.84 -5.10
N ARG A 103 -19.24 5.89 -4.46
CA ARG A 103 -19.34 5.60 -3.02
C ARG A 103 -18.28 6.29 -2.18
N GLY A 104 -17.45 7.14 -2.77
CA GLY A 104 -16.32 7.80 -2.10
C GLY A 104 -15.28 6.80 -1.57
N LYS A 105 -15.13 5.65 -2.24
CA LYS A 105 -14.15 4.61 -1.92
C LYS A 105 -12.90 4.84 -2.75
N MET A 106 -11.75 4.49 -2.19
CA MET A 106 -10.50 4.56 -2.92
C MET A 106 -10.43 3.48 -4.01
N PHE A 107 -9.65 3.70 -5.05
CA PHE A 107 -9.36 2.74 -6.11
C PHE A 107 -7.85 2.67 -6.34
N ALA A 108 -7.28 1.47 -6.29
CA ALA A 108 -5.84 1.28 -6.44
C ALA A 108 -5.51 -0.05 -7.11
N LEU A 109 -4.35 -0.10 -7.78
CA LEU A 109 -3.92 -1.27 -8.53
C LEU A 109 -2.41 -1.32 -8.74
N HIS A 110 -1.91 -2.50 -9.10
CA HIS A 110 -0.53 -2.66 -9.54
C HIS A 110 -0.41 -2.28 -11.02
N ALA A 111 0.68 -1.60 -11.36
CA ALA A 111 0.98 -1.22 -12.73
C ALA A 111 2.50 -1.10 -12.92
N GLY A 112 2.97 -1.40 -14.13
CA GLY A 112 4.37 -1.21 -14.47
C GLY A 112 5.31 -2.20 -13.77
N GLU A 113 4.82 -3.32 -13.24
CA GLU A 113 5.65 -4.30 -12.52
C GLU A 113 6.42 -5.21 -13.51
N ARG A 114 5.70 -5.80 -14.47
CA ARG A 114 6.27 -6.72 -15.48
C ARG A 114 6.75 -5.99 -16.74
N ASN A 115 5.94 -5.05 -17.22
CA ASN A 115 6.19 -4.25 -18.43
C ASN A 115 5.49 -2.88 -18.29
N ALA A 116 5.73 -1.94 -19.21
CA ALA A 116 5.14 -0.60 -19.17
C ALA A 116 3.75 -0.49 -19.82
N ALA A 117 3.25 -1.55 -20.47
CA ALA A 117 2.07 -1.47 -21.32
C ALA A 117 0.76 -1.29 -20.52
N ASP A 118 0.74 -1.74 -19.27
CA ASP A 118 -0.43 -1.69 -18.38
C ASP A 118 -0.57 -0.33 -17.67
N ILE A 119 0.49 0.49 -17.62
CA ILE A 119 0.51 1.79 -16.93
C ILE A 119 -0.50 2.77 -17.52
N LYS A 120 -0.56 2.86 -18.85
CA LYS A 120 -1.51 3.77 -19.52
C LYS A 120 -2.95 3.39 -19.17
N GLY A 121 -3.30 2.11 -19.31
CA GLY A 121 -4.64 1.62 -18.99
C GLY A 121 -4.99 1.85 -17.52
N ALA A 122 -4.04 1.57 -16.62
CA ALA A 122 -4.21 1.81 -15.19
C ALA A 122 -4.48 3.29 -14.87
N LEU A 123 -3.81 4.22 -15.54
CA LEU A 123 -4.04 5.65 -15.33
C LEU A 123 -5.41 6.12 -15.84
N GLU A 124 -5.94 5.55 -16.93
CA GLU A 124 -7.28 5.91 -17.43
C GLU A 124 -8.42 5.49 -16.48
N LEU A 125 -8.16 4.58 -15.54
CA LEU A 125 -9.10 4.24 -14.47
C LEU A 125 -9.14 5.29 -13.35
N GLU A 126 -8.30 6.34 -13.42
CA GLU A 126 -8.19 7.41 -12.43
C GLU A 126 -8.00 6.89 -10.98
N PRO A 127 -6.98 6.05 -10.70
CA PRO A 127 -6.75 5.47 -9.39
C PRO A 127 -6.23 6.52 -8.39
N ASP A 128 -6.48 6.32 -7.10
CA ASP A 128 -5.86 7.11 -6.04
C ASP A 128 -4.35 6.86 -5.96
N PHE A 129 -3.92 5.61 -6.17
CA PHE A 129 -2.49 5.27 -6.23
C PHE A 129 -2.20 4.02 -7.07
N LEU A 130 -0.95 3.96 -7.55
CA LEU A 130 -0.38 2.83 -8.28
C LEU A 130 0.76 2.17 -7.48
N VAL A 131 0.84 0.85 -7.55
CA VAL A 131 1.87 0.04 -6.87
C VAL A 131 2.93 -0.45 -7.87
N HIS A 132 4.18 -0.51 -7.42
CA HIS A 132 5.41 -0.92 -8.13
C HIS A 132 6.01 0.11 -9.08
N LEU A 133 5.39 0.34 -10.25
CA LEU A 133 5.87 1.28 -11.27
C LEU A 133 7.35 1.08 -11.66
N THR A 134 7.84 -0.17 -11.72
CA THR A 134 9.26 -0.47 -12.03
C THR A 134 9.64 -0.12 -13.47
N LYS A 135 8.67 -0.10 -14.38
CA LYS A 135 8.84 0.22 -15.80
C LYS A 135 8.26 1.59 -16.20
N ALA A 136 7.88 2.41 -15.24
CA ALA A 136 7.30 3.72 -15.50
C ALA A 136 8.34 4.72 -16.03
N GLU A 137 7.89 5.67 -16.84
CA GLU A 137 8.73 6.68 -17.49
C GLU A 137 8.35 8.10 -17.05
N PRO A 138 9.20 9.12 -17.28
CA PRO A 138 8.92 10.51 -16.89
C PRO A 138 7.57 11.07 -17.38
N GLN A 139 7.03 10.56 -18.49
CA GLN A 139 5.71 10.96 -18.99
C GLN A 139 4.56 10.45 -18.11
N ASP A 140 4.72 9.30 -17.47
CA ASP A 140 3.72 8.72 -16.58
C ASP A 140 3.67 9.52 -15.28
N PHE A 141 4.82 9.97 -14.76
CA PHE A 141 4.86 10.79 -13.53
C PHE A 141 4.17 12.14 -13.72
N ARG A 142 4.30 12.76 -14.90
CA ARG A 142 3.55 13.99 -15.20
C ARG A 142 2.05 13.74 -15.16
N ARG A 143 1.56 12.67 -15.80
CA ARG A 143 0.13 12.31 -15.76
C ARG A 143 -0.36 11.99 -14.36
N MET A 144 0.45 11.26 -13.58
CA MET A 144 0.14 10.97 -12.18
C MET A 144 0.05 12.26 -11.36
N GLN A 145 0.99 13.18 -11.52
CA GLN A 145 0.97 14.48 -10.85
C GLN A 145 -0.28 15.28 -11.23
N ASP A 146 -0.57 15.41 -12.53
CA ASP A 146 -1.72 16.17 -13.05
C ASP A 146 -3.05 15.63 -12.53
N ARG A 147 -3.15 14.31 -12.35
CA ARG A 147 -4.35 13.61 -11.86
C ARG A 147 -4.37 13.39 -10.33
N GLY A 148 -3.31 13.79 -9.62
CA GLY A 148 -3.20 13.56 -8.18
C GLY A 148 -2.98 12.10 -7.76
N VAL A 149 -2.56 11.23 -8.67
CA VAL A 149 -2.29 9.81 -8.42
C VAL A 149 -0.98 9.65 -7.65
N ALA A 150 -1.02 8.94 -6.52
CA ALA A 150 0.17 8.66 -5.72
C ALA A 150 0.88 7.37 -6.16
N ALA A 151 2.11 7.17 -5.68
CA ALA A 151 2.91 5.96 -5.95
C ALA A 151 3.20 5.19 -4.66
N VAL A 152 3.17 3.86 -4.72
CA VAL A 152 3.68 2.98 -3.68
C VAL A 152 4.81 2.13 -4.26
N VAL A 153 5.99 2.20 -3.65
CA VAL A 153 7.15 1.41 -4.07
C VAL A 153 7.44 0.28 -3.08
N CYS A 154 7.63 -0.92 -3.63
CA CYS A 154 7.85 -2.17 -2.89
C CYS A 154 9.21 -2.78 -3.24
N VAL A 155 10.29 -2.07 -2.92
CA VAL A 155 11.63 -2.32 -3.45
C VAL A 155 12.14 -3.70 -3.05
N ARG A 156 11.93 -4.13 -1.80
CA ARG A 156 12.35 -5.47 -1.36
C ARG A 156 11.62 -6.57 -2.12
N SER A 157 10.33 -6.39 -2.41
CA SER A 157 9.55 -7.37 -3.17
C SER A 157 10.02 -7.45 -4.62
N ASN A 158 10.19 -6.30 -5.26
CA ASN A 158 10.64 -6.22 -6.64
C ASN A 158 11.99 -6.90 -6.88
N LEU A 159 12.88 -6.90 -5.89
CA LEU A 159 14.16 -7.61 -5.95
C LEU A 159 13.99 -9.12 -5.88
N VAL A 160 13.06 -9.61 -5.06
CA VAL A 160 12.76 -11.05 -4.96
C VAL A 160 12.08 -11.56 -6.23
N THR A 161 11.16 -10.79 -6.81
CA THR A 161 10.41 -11.17 -8.03
C THR A 161 11.17 -10.90 -9.33
N GLY A 162 12.27 -10.13 -9.29
CA GLY A 162 13.02 -9.73 -10.48
C GLY A 162 12.34 -8.63 -11.30
N ALA A 163 11.33 -7.94 -10.75
CA ALA A 163 10.63 -6.84 -11.41
C ALA A 163 11.55 -5.62 -11.69
N GLY A 164 12.65 -5.47 -10.94
CA GLY A 164 13.62 -4.39 -11.08
C GLY A 164 13.37 -3.22 -10.14
N LEU A 165 14.12 -2.13 -10.30
CA LEU A 165 14.03 -0.97 -9.41
C LEU A 165 13.10 0.09 -10.02
N PRO A 166 12.15 0.66 -9.25
CA PRO A 166 11.41 1.83 -9.72
C PRO A 166 12.35 3.02 -9.90
N PRO A 167 12.07 3.93 -10.85
CA PRO A 167 12.79 5.19 -11.03
C PRO A 167 12.40 6.20 -9.93
N LEU A 168 12.63 5.82 -8.69
CA LEU A 168 12.19 6.53 -7.49
C LEU A 168 12.73 7.97 -7.40
N PRO A 169 14.01 8.26 -7.68
CA PRO A 169 14.48 9.65 -7.71
C PRO A 169 13.68 10.54 -8.67
N GLN A 170 13.36 10.03 -9.86
CA GLN A 170 12.58 10.75 -10.87
C GLN A 170 11.12 10.95 -10.43
N MET A 171 10.52 9.98 -9.73
CA MET A 171 9.19 10.14 -9.14
C MET A 171 9.16 11.27 -8.11
N LEU A 172 10.18 11.34 -7.24
CA LEU A 172 10.29 12.38 -6.22
C LEU A 172 10.59 13.76 -6.84
N GLU A 173 11.47 13.82 -7.84
CA GLU A 173 11.77 15.05 -8.61
C GLU A 173 10.54 15.57 -9.36
N ALA A 174 9.69 14.68 -9.86
CA ALA A 174 8.41 15.03 -10.47
C ALA A 174 7.35 15.50 -9.45
N GLY A 175 7.65 15.48 -8.15
CA GLY A 175 6.75 15.96 -7.10
C GLY A 175 5.61 14.99 -6.76
N LEU A 176 5.75 13.71 -7.10
CA LEU A 176 4.75 12.71 -6.73
C LEU A 176 4.70 12.51 -5.22
N THR A 177 3.50 12.21 -4.70
CA THR A 177 3.38 11.63 -3.37
C THR A 177 3.79 10.16 -3.46
N VAL A 178 4.84 9.78 -2.71
CA VAL A 178 5.35 8.40 -2.70
C VAL A 178 5.30 7.80 -1.30
N GLY A 179 4.70 6.61 -1.19
CA GLY A 179 4.71 5.76 0.00
C GLY A 179 5.58 4.51 -0.17
N LEU A 180 5.96 3.90 0.96
CA LEU A 180 6.65 2.61 0.97
C LEU A 180 5.67 1.47 1.29
N GLY A 181 5.79 0.37 0.56
CA GLY A 181 5.06 -0.88 0.80
C GLY A 181 6.02 -2.05 1.02
N THR A 182 5.67 -2.97 1.92
CA THR A 182 6.44 -4.22 2.12
C THR A 182 6.02 -5.32 1.16
N ASP A 183 4.82 -5.18 0.57
CA ASP A 183 4.16 -6.14 -0.31
C ASP A 183 3.97 -7.52 0.37
N ASN A 184 3.76 -8.57 -0.44
CA ASN A 184 3.36 -9.90 -0.02
C ASN A 184 4.26 -10.49 1.09
N VAL A 185 3.61 -10.89 2.20
CA VAL A 185 4.24 -11.49 3.38
C VAL A 185 5.01 -12.77 3.09
N MET A 186 4.67 -13.47 2.00
CA MET A 186 5.36 -14.68 1.55
C MET A 186 6.76 -14.39 1.00
N LEU A 187 6.99 -13.17 0.52
CA LEU A 187 8.27 -12.73 -0.06
C LEU A 187 9.12 -12.00 0.96
N ASN A 188 8.49 -11.13 1.77
CA ASN A 188 9.18 -10.28 2.72
C ASN A 188 8.47 -10.23 4.06
N SER A 189 9.26 -10.16 5.13
CA SER A 189 8.73 -9.76 6.43
C SER A 189 8.14 -8.34 6.34
N PRO A 190 6.95 -8.09 6.93
CA PRO A 190 6.27 -6.79 6.95
C PRO A 190 6.95 -5.84 7.94
N ASN A 191 8.13 -5.36 7.55
CA ASN A 191 9.00 -4.51 8.36
C ASN A 191 9.45 -3.27 7.57
N LEU A 192 8.86 -2.12 7.90
CA LEU A 192 9.20 -0.85 7.26
C LEU A 192 10.62 -0.36 7.58
N PHE A 193 11.24 -0.78 8.69
CA PHE A 193 12.66 -0.48 8.93
C PHE A 193 13.55 -1.09 7.84
N SER A 194 13.28 -2.33 7.45
CA SER A 194 13.99 -3.00 6.37
C SER A 194 13.70 -2.33 5.01
N GLU A 195 12.45 -1.92 4.75
CA GLU A 195 12.12 -1.21 3.51
C GLU A 195 12.86 0.13 3.41
N MET A 196 12.84 0.93 4.47
CA MET A 196 13.57 2.20 4.57
C MET A 196 15.09 2.02 4.36
N GLU A 197 15.67 1.00 4.99
CA GLU A 197 17.10 0.71 4.87
C GLU A 197 17.48 0.40 3.41
N PHE A 198 16.72 -0.48 2.75
CA PHE A 198 16.94 -0.85 1.35
C PHE A 198 16.80 0.36 0.43
N VAL A 199 15.71 1.11 0.55
CA VAL A 199 15.44 2.31 -0.25
C VAL A 199 16.57 3.33 -0.08
N SER A 200 16.98 3.62 1.16
CA SER A 200 18.03 4.60 1.43
C SER A 200 19.40 4.18 0.87
N LYS A 201 19.73 2.88 0.90
CA LYS A 201 21.03 2.37 0.43
C LYS A 201 21.10 2.23 -1.09
N ILE A 202 20.04 1.70 -1.71
CA ILE A 202 20.00 1.45 -3.17
C ILE A 202 19.95 2.78 -3.93
N PHE A 203 19.04 3.67 -3.54
CA PHE A 203 18.83 4.94 -4.25
C PHE A 203 19.68 6.08 -3.72
N ARG A 204 20.43 5.87 -2.63
CA ARG A 204 21.26 6.88 -1.96
C ARG A 204 20.48 8.14 -1.57
N LEU A 205 19.18 7.99 -1.29
CA LEU A 205 18.29 9.09 -0.92
C LEU A 205 18.59 9.63 0.48
N ASP A 206 18.25 10.90 0.67
CA ASP A 206 18.26 11.55 1.97
C ASP A 206 17.38 10.80 2.96
N ALA A 207 17.88 10.62 4.18
CA ALA A 207 17.17 9.84 5.19
C ALA A 207 15.85 10.49 5.62
N ARG A 208 15.74 11.82 5.60
CA ARG A 208 14.48 12.49 5.95
C ARG A 208 13.42 12.22 4.89
N GLU A 209 13.79 12.20 3.61
CA GLU A 209 12.83 11.87 2.55
C GLU A 209 12.36 10.42 2.66
N VAL A 210 13.27 9.47 2.92
CA VAL A 210 12.89 8.06 3.12
C VAL A 210 11.99 7.87 4.35
N LEU A 211 12.30 8.55 5.46
CA LEU A 211 11.44 8.53 6.66
C LEU A 211 10.08 9.16 6.38
N LYS A 212 10.03 10.23 5.59
CA LYS A 212 8.79 10.88 5.19
C LYS A 212 7.95 9.94 4.31
N MET A 213 8.54 9.24 3.35
CA MET A 213 7.83 8.26 2.51
C MET A 213 7.19 7.15 3.36
N SER A 214 7.85 6.67 4.42
CA SER A 214 7.32 5.63 5.31
C SER A 214 6.33 6.13 6.37
N THR A 215 6.17 7.45 6.51
CA THR A 215 5.28 8.08 7.50
C THR A 215 4.24 8.96 6.82
N LEU A 216 4.50 10.25 6.64
CA LEU A 216 3.57 11.21 6.05
C LEU A 216 3.22 10.87 4.59
N GLY A 217 4.17 10.33 3.81
CA GLY A 217 3.98 9.91 2.43
C GLY A 217 2.94 8.80 2.33
N SER A 218 3.15 7.68 3.02
CA SER A 218 2.16 6.60 3.11
C SER A 218 0.83 7.05 3.73
N ALA A 219 0.82 7.97 4.69
CA ALA A 219 -0.43 8.54 5.22
C ALA A 219 -1.20 9.32 4.14
N LYS A 220 -0.52 10.13 3.32
CA LYS A 220 -1.13 10.84 2.19
C LYS A 220 -1.64 9.89 1.11
N VAL A 221 -0.87 8.87 0.76
CA VAL A 221 -1.29 7.81 -0.19
C VAL A 221 -2.63 7.21 0.23
N LEU A 222 -2.83 7.01 1.54
CA LEU A 222 -4.02 6.35 2.10
C LEU A 222 -5.13 7.33 2.53
N GLY A 223 -5.00 8.62 2.27
CA GLY A 223 -5.98 9.66 2.67
C GLY A 223 -6.11 9.82 4.20
N GLU A 224 -5.03 9.56 4.93
CA GLU A 224 -4.99 9.52 6.39
C GLU A 224 -4.09 10.62 7.00
N GLU A 225 -3.53 11.50 6.17
CA GLU A 225 -2.58 12.54 6.58
C GLU A 225 -3.16 13.56 7.56
N LYS A 226 -4.48 13.73 7.58
CA LYS A 226 -5.18 14.58 8.57
C LYS A 226 -5.15 13.98 9.97
N PHE A 227 -4.99 12.66 10.10
CA PHE A 227 -5.08 11.95 11.37
C PHE A 227 -3.74 11.41 11.86
N VAL A 228 -2.85 11.01 10.95
CA VAL A 228 -1.57 10.34 11.28
C VAL A 228 -0.46 10.76 10.30
N GLY A 229 0.74 10.19 10.47
CA GLY A 229 1.89 10.39 9.58
C GLY A 229 2.85 11.51 10.00
N SER A 230 2.47 12.36 10.96
CA SER A 230 3.34 13.38 11.55
C SER A 230 2.96 13.69 12.99
N ILE A 231 3.87 14.32 13.73
CA ILE A 231 3.66 14.76 15.11
C ILE A 231 3.22 16.22 15.08
N GLU A 232 1.90 16.43 15.04
CA GLU A 232 1.27 17.75 14.99
C GLU A 232 0.06 17.79 15.94
N ALA A 233 -0.24 18.97 16.49
CA ALA A 233 -1.42 19.13 17.36
C ALA A 233 -2.71 18.77 16.61
N GLY A 234 -3.59 18.02 17.27
CA GLY A 234 -4.86 17.54 16.70
C GLY A 234 -4.79 16.19 15.99
N LYS A 235 -3.60 15.66 15.68
CA LYS A 235 -3.42 14.31 15.12
C LYS A 235 -3.43 13.24 16.22
N ARG A 236 -3.68 11.98 15.84
CA ARG A 236 -3.64 10.83 16.75
C ARG A 236 -2.21 10.61 17.24
N ALA A 237 -2.05 10.32 18.52
CA ALA A 237 -0.75 10.04 19.13
C ALA A 237 -0.29 8.60 18.83
N ASN A 238 0.03 8.36 17.56
CA ASN A 238 0.62 7.11 17.05
C ASN A 238 2.12 7.32 16.91
N LEU A 239 2.89 6.86 17.90
CA LEU A 239 4.32 7.12 18.02
C LEU A 239 5.11 5.82 18.20
N VAL A 240 6.31 5.79 17.61
CA VAL A 240 7.32 4.75 17.86
C VAL A 240 8.51 5.42 18.53
N VAL A 241 8.85 4.96 19.74
CA VAL A 241 10.00 5.47 20.50
C VAL A 241 11.19 4.57 20.24
N VAL A 242 12.23 5.10 19.60
CA VAL A 242 13.45 4.35 19.27
C VAL A 242 14.57 4.71 20.25
N ARG A 243 15.21 3.68 20.79
CA ARG A 243 16.36 3.74 21.68
C ARG A 243 17.62 4.12 20.91
N ASP A 244 18.49 4.90 21.53
CA ASP A 244 19.81 5.25 21.00
C ASP A 244 20.98 4.69 21.84
N ASP A 245 20.66 3.90 22.85
CA ASP A 245 21.59 3.27 23.79
C ASP A 245 21.78 1.77 23.52
N THR A 246 21.07 1.19 22.56
CA THR A 246 21.28 -0.20 22.14
C THR A 246 22.63 -0.35 21.45
N PRO A 247 23.24 -1.56 21.41
CA PRO A 247 24.45 -1.80 20.64
C PRO A 247 24.33 -1.37 19.17
N ASN A 248 23.14 -1.54 18.59
CA ASN A 248 22.86 -1.19 17.20
C ASN A 248 22.65 0.32 16.97
N MET A 249 22.17 1.07 17.97
CA MET A 249 21.87 2.50 17.84
C MET A 249 22.84 3.42 18.58
N ARG A 250 23.82 2.87 19.31
CA ARG A 250 24.80 3.68 20.06
C ARG A 250 25.54 4.66 19.14
N GLY A 251 25.51 5.93 19.53
CA GLY A 251 26.18 7.03 18.81
C GLY A 251 25.41 7.62 17.62
N VAL A 252 24.19 7.14 17.32
CA VAL A 252 23.36 7.72 16.25
C VAL A 252 22.93 9.16 16.53
N ARG A 253 22.52 9.48 17.77
CA ARG A 253 22.07 10.85 18.13
C ARG A 253 23.15 11.91 17.93
N VAL A 254 24.40 11.56 18.22
CA VAL A 254 25.55 12.47 18.12
C VAL A 254 25.90 12.76 16.66
N ARG A 255 25.50 11.90 15.71
CA ARG A 255 25.81 12.05 14.29
C ARG A 255 24.61 12.55 13.48
N ASP A 256 23.55 11.76 13.45
CA ASP A 256 22.29 12.02 12.74
C ASP A 256 21.26 10.97 13.15
N ALA A 257 20.28 11.37 13.96
CA ALA A 257 19.26 10.47 14.50
C ALA A 257 18.35 9.90 13.39
N VAL A 258 17.98 10.71 12.39
CA VAL A 258 17.08 10.27 11.30
C VAL A 258 17.77 9.23 10.45
N LYS A 259 19.02 9.47 10.08
CA LYS A 259 19.83 8.50 9.34
C LYS A 259 20.05 7.20 10.13
N GLY A 260 20.20 7.30 11.46
CA GLY A 260 20.23 6.12 12.33
C GLY A 260 18.95 5.31 12.26
N VAL A 261 17.79 5.95 12.42
CA VAL A 261 16.47 5.31 12.34
C VAL A 261 16.27 4.63 10.97
N VAL A 262 16.56 5.32 9.88
CA VAL A 262 16.33 4.82 8.52
C VAL A 262 17.26 3.69 8.12
N ARG A 263 18.53 3.72 8.55
CA ARG A 263 19.56 2.80 8.03
C ARG A 263 20.01 1.72 9.00
N ARG A 264 19.61 1.79 10.28
CA ARG A 264 20.10 0.90 11.32
C ARG A 264 18.99 0.37 12.21
N ALA A 265 17.98 1.17 12.56
CA ALA A 265 17.00 0.75 13.56
C ALA A 265 16.29 -0.54 13.14
N THR A 266 16.02 -1.38 14.14
CA THR A 266 15.26 -2.62 14.02
C THR A 266 14.16 -2.64 15.07
N ARG A 267 13.31 -3.67 15.03
CA ARG A 267 12.35 -3.94 16.11
C ARG A 267 13.00 -3.95 17.51
N ASN A 268 14.23 -4.47 17.62
CA ASN A 268 14.91 -4.59 18.91
C ASN A 268 15.38 -3.24 19.49
N ASP A 269 15.28 -2.18 18.70
CA ASP A 269 15.62 -0.82 19.11
C ASP A 269 14.38 -0.02 19.53
N ILE A 270 13.18 -0.59 19.42
CA ILE A 270 11.94 0.06 19.86
C ILE A 270 11.85 -0.04 21.39
N ALA A 271 11.78 1.10 22.07
CA ALA A 271 11.54 1.17 23.51
C ALA A 271 10.05 1.05 23.83
N ALA A 272 9.23 1.71 23.01
CA ALA A 272 7.79 1.74 23.19
C ALA A 272 7.09 2.00 21.86
N VAL A 273 5.90 1.40 21.72
CA VAL A 273 4.90 1.82 20.73
C VAL A 273 3.77 2.50 21.51
N ILE A 274 3.29 3.63 20.99
CA ILE A 274 2.17 4.39 21.54
C ILE A 274 1.11 4.44 20.46
N TYR A 275 -0.11 3.96 20.71
CA TYR A 275 -1.22 3.96 19.77
C TYR A 275 -2.39 4.74 20.37
N GLU A 276 -2.82 5.79 19.69
CA GLU A 276 -3.89 6.70 20.13
C GLU A 276 -3.68 7.23 21.56
N GLY A 277 -2.42 7.45 21.94
CA GLY A 277 -2.02 7.97 23.26
C GLY A 277 -1.79 6.90 24.34
N GLU A 278 -2.12 5.64 24.07
CA GLU A 278 -1.86 4.54 25.01
C GLU A 278 -0.50 3.88 24.73
N VAL A 279 0.27 3.58 25.77
CA VAL A 279 1.48 2.75 25.64
C VAL A 279 1.04 1.30 25.52
N VAL A 280 1.28 0.72 24.35
CA VAL A 280 0.72 -0.56 23.90
C VAL A 280 1.73 -1.69 23.89
N SER A 281 3.01 -1.36 23.83
CA SER A 281 4.12 -2.30 23.97
C SER A 281 5.27 -1.58 24.66
N LYS A 282 5.87 -2.24 25.66
CA LYS A 282 7.20 -1.93 26.20
C LYS A 282 8.06 -3.16 25.94
N ILE A 283 9.17 -2.99 25.23
CA ILE A 283 10.10 -4.08 24.88
C ILE A 283 11.36 -3.94 25.72
#